data_AF-A0A7C4KGT6-F1
#
_entry.id   AF-A0A7C4KGT6-F1
#
_cell.length_a   1.000
_cell.length_b   1.000
_cell.length_c   1.000
_cell.angle_alpha   90.00
_cell.angle_beta   90.00
_cell.angle_gamma   90.00
#
_symmetry.space_group_name_H-M   'P 1'
#
loop_
_entity.id
_entity.type
_entity.pdbx_description
1 polymer ?
#
loop_
_entity_poly.entity_id
_entity_poly.type
_entity_poly.pdbx_seq_one_letter_code
_entity_poly.pdbx_strand_id
1 'polypeptide(L)'
;MSTLPRLRVSANHRFLETELGEPFFWLGDTAWELFHRLTLEEAIFYLDNRRAKGFNLIQAVAVPELEGLSQANRYGHLPFRELDPTRPEDAYFDHIAQVIRAADERGLYVGLVTTWADKVKRMWGGEQEIFNPQN
;
A
#
# COMPACT_ATOMS: atom_id res chain seq x y z
N MET A 1 4.99 -17.82 -1.51
CA MET A 1 4.97 -17.41 -0.09
C MET A 1 5.99 -16.30 0.07
N SER A 2 5.71 -15.27 0.88
CA SER A 2 6.63 -14.14 1.10
C SER A 2 7.96 -14.62 1.64
N THR A 3 9.04 -13.97 1.20
CA THR A 3 10.42 -14.28 1.61
C THR A 3 10.92 -13.41 2.76
N LEU A 4 10.19 -12.34 3.08
CA LEU A 4 10.49 -11.44 4.19
C LEU A 4 10.12 -12.06 5.54
N PRO A 5 11.00 -12.00 6.56
CA PRO A 5 10.68 -12.48 7.89
C PRO A 5 9.58 -11.63 8.54
N ARG A 6 8.78 -12.21 9.44
CA ARG A 6 7.78 -11.41 10.16
C ARG A 6 8.45 -10.42 11.10
N LEU A 7 7.90 -9.21 11.21
CA LEU A 7 8.35 -8.21 12.17
C LEU A 7 7.60 -8.34 13.50
N ARG A 8 8.29 -8.10 14.61
CA ARG A 8 7.72 -8.03 15.96
C ARG A 8 8.31 -6.87 16.74
N VAL A 9 7.58 -6.42 17.76
CA VAL A 9 8.09 -5.46 18.74
C VAL A 9 9.15 -6.16 19.59
N SER A 10 10.29 -5.50 19.81
CA SER A 10 11.36 -6.03 20.64
C SER A 10 10.89 -6.28 22.09
N ALA A 11 11.56 -7.20 22.79
CA ALA A 11 11.20 -7.53 24.19
C ALA A 11 11.28 -6.33 25.16
N ASN A 12 12.05 -5.29 24.83
CA ASN A 12 12.13 -4.05 25.60
C ASN A 12 11.20 -2.92 25.09
N HIS A 13 10.39 -3.20 24.06
CA HIS A 13 9.39 -2.30 23.48
C HIS A 13 9.94 -0.98 22.92
N ARG A 14 11.18 -0.98 22.42
CA ARG A 14 11.84 0.23 21.91
C ARG A 14 12.14 0.21 20.42
N PHE A 15 12.19 -0.96 19.79
CA PHE A 15 12.49 -1.10 18.38
C PHE A 15 11.76 -2.31 17.79
N LEU A 16 11.87 -2.48 16.48
CA LEU A 16 11.36 -3.64 15.76
C LEU A 16 12.48 -4.64 15.52
N GLU A 17 12.14 -5.92 15.54
CA GLU A 17 13.04 -7.01 15.19
C GLU A 17 12.31 -8.04 14.32
N THR A 18 13.06 -8.84 13.58
CA THR A 18 12.51 -9.96 12.85
C THR A 18 12.10 -11.08 13.83
N GLU A 19 11.27 -12.01 13.38
CA GLU A 19 10.92 -13.20 14.16
C GLU A 19 12.16 -14.06 14.51
N LEU A 20 13.26 -13.88 13.77
CA LEU A 20 14.56 -14.51 14.01
C LEU A 20 15.42 -13.76 15.04
N GLY A 21 14.98 -12.58 15.53
CA GLY A 21 15.69 -11.78 16.53
C GLY A 21 16.69 -10.77 15.95
N GLU A 22 16.69 -10.54 14.64
CA GLU A 22 17.55 -9.52 14.02
C GLU A 22 16.92 -8.13 14.15
N PRO A 23 17.67 -7.09 14.56
CA PRO A 23 17.14 -5.73 14.62
C PRO A 23 16.66 -5.25 13.24
N PHE A 24 15.47 -4.64 13.21
CA PHE A 24 14.91 -4.04 12.01
C PHE A 24 14.87 -2.52 12.16
N PHE A 25 15.80 -1.83 11.50
CA PHE A 25 15.77 -0.38 11.38
C PHE A 25 14.84 0.01 10.22
N TRP A 26 13.69 0.62 10.54
CA TRP A 26 12.75 1.10 9.52
C TRP A 26 13.35 2.29 8.76
N LEU A 27 13.73 2.08 7.51
CA LEU A 27 14.08 3.15 6.57
C LEU A 27 13.03 3.16 5.45
N GLY A 28 12.03 4.02 5.64
CA GLY A 28 10.83 4.07 4.79
C GLY A 28 10.89 5.15 3.72
N ASP A 29 10.35 4.85 2.53
CA ASP A 29 9.98 5.87 1.53
C ASP A 29 8.45 5.98 1.43
N THR A 30 7.98 7.12 0.92
CA THR A 30 6.55 7.44 0.82
C THR A 30 6.11 7.52 -0.64
N ALA A 31 5.27 6.59 -1.07
CA ALA A 31 4.69 6.53 -2.41
C ALA A 31 3.19 6.23 -2.33
N TRP A 32 2.41 7.21 -1.84
CA TRP A 32 0.97 7.04 -1.61
C TRP A 32 0.24 6.49 -2.84
N GLU A 33 0.48 7.09 -3.98
CA GLU A 33 -0.21 6.78 -5.24
C GLU A 33 0.41 5.61 -6.02
N LEU A 34 1.27 4.80 -5.38
CA LEU A 34 2.02 3.70 -6.02
C LEU A 34 1.12 2.75 -6.82
N PHE A 35 -0.02 2.36 -6.27
CA PHE A 35 -0.95 1.42 -6.93
C PHE A 35 -1.93 2.09 -7.89
N HIS A 36 -2.12 3.40 -7.75
CA HIS A 36 -3.13 4.14 -8.49
C HIS A 36 -2.55 4.72 -9.79
N ARG A 37 -1.38 5.35 -9.70
CA ARG A 37 -0.84 6.18 -10.78
C ARG A 37 0.23 5.47 -11.62
N LEU A 38 0.75 4.34 -11.18
CA LEU A 38 1.81 3.61 -11.88
C LEU A 38 1.29 2.33 -12.54
N THR A 39 1.88 1.96 -13.67
CA THR A 39 1.81 0.58 -14.16
C THR A 39 2.69 -0.35 -13.31
N LEU A 40 2.58 -1.66 -13.48
CA LEU A 40 3.46 -2.62 -12.80
C LEU A 40 4.93 -2.38 -13.16
N GLU A 41 5.25 -2.08 -14.41
CA GLU A 41 6.61 -1.81 -14.88
C GLU A 41 7.18 -0.53 -14.25
N GLU A 42 6.38 0.53 -14.17
CA GLU A 42 6.75 1.78 -13.51
C GLU A 42 6.94 1.58 -12.00
N ALA A 43 6.07 0.79 -11.36
CA ALA A 43 6.20 0.43 -9.96
C ALA A 43 7.47 -0.38 -9.69
N ILE A 44 7.77 -1.38 -10.53
CA ILE A 44 9.01 -2.15 -10.47
C ILE A 44 10.24 -1.24 -10.58
N PHE A 45 10.25 -0.34 -11.56
CA PHE A 45 11.35 0.62 -11.74
C PHE A 45 11.55 1.50 -10.50
N TYR A 46 10.46 1.99 -9.92
CA TYR A 46 10.50 2.73 -8.65
C TYR A 46 11.09 1.87 -7.52
N LEU A 47 10.58 0.66 -7.32
CA LEU A 47 11.01 -0.25 -6.24
C LEU A 47 12.49 -0.64 -6.36
N ASP A 48 12.98 -0.91 -7.57
CA ASP A 48 14.41 -1.17 -7.81
C ASP A 48 15.27 0.03 -7.41
N ASN A 49 14.81 1.25 -7.71
CA ASN A 49 15.49 2.46 -7.27
C ASN A 49 15.51 2.59 -5.73
N ARG A 50 14.41 2.26 -5.05
CA ARG A 50 14.33 2.33 -3.58
C ARG A 50 15.26 1.34 -2.92
N ARG A 51 15.27 0.09 -3.41
CA ARG A 51 16.21 -0.94 -2.98
C ARG A 51 17.65 -0.48 -3.16
N ALA A 52 18.00 0.09 -4.32
CA ALA A 52 19.35 0.57 -4.60
C ALA A 52 19.81 1.71 -3.66
N LYS A 53 18.87 2.45 -3.07
CA LYS A 53 19.13 3.51 -2.09
C LYS A 53 19.08 3.03 -0.64
N GLY A 54 18.83 1.74 -0.40
CA GLY A 54 18.84 1.13 0.93
C GLY A 54 17.54 1.26 1.72
N PHE A 55 16.46 1.78 1.12
CA PHE A 55 15.14 1.70 1.74
C PHE A 55 14.74 0.24 1.94
N ASN A 56 14.01 -0.05 3.02
CA ASN A 56 13.50 -1.38 3.32
C ASN A 56 11.98 -1.42 3.54
N LEU A 57 11.31 -0.27 3.48
CA LEU A 57 9.86 -0.18 3.58
C LEU A 57 9.29 0.89 2.65
N ILE A 58 8.18 0.59 1.99
CA ILE A 58 7.45 1.54 1.14
C ILE A 58 6.06 1.77 1.74
N GLN A 59 5.72 3.02 2.04
CA GLN A 59 4.39 3.40 2.46
C GLN A 59 3.54 3.71 1.22
N ALA A 60 2.40 3.04 1.08
CA ALA A 60 1.50 3.18 -0.05
C ALA A 60 0.05 2.96 0.39
N VAL A 61 -0.91 3.56 -0.32
CA VAL A 61 -2.33 3.47 0.03
C VAL A 61 -3.13 2.69 -1.00
N ALA A 62 -3.93 1.72 -0.56
CA ALA A 62 -4.74 0.87 -1.45
C ALA A 62 -5.94 1.62 -2.05
N VAL A 63 -6.73 2.32 -1.23
CA VAL A 63 -7.78 3.23 -1.69
C VAL A 63 -7.26 4.68 -1.59
N PRO A 64 -6.87 5.29 -2.73
CA PRO A 64 -5.94 6.40 -2.72
C PRO A 64 -6.59 7.74 -2.34
N GLU A 65 -5.73 8.72 -2.06
CA GLU A 65 -6.15 10.07 -1.68
C GLU A 65 -6.72 10.80 -2.90
N LEU A 66 -5.97 10.82 -4.00
CA LEU A 66 -6.19 11.73 -5.11
C LEU A 66 -7.15 11.14 -6.13
N GLU A 67 -8.43 11.54 -6.06
CA GLU A 67 -9.48 11.13 -7.01
C GLU A 67 -9.70 9.61 -7.04
N GLY A 68 -9.42 8.90 -5.95
CA GLY A 68 -9.37 7.44 -5.91
C GLY A 68 -10.69 6.71 -6.16
N LEU A 69 -11.82 7.41 -6.05
CA LEU A 69 -13.15 6.87 -6.33
C LEU A 69 -13.71 7.32 -7.67
N SER A 70 -13.11 8.33 -8.31
CA SER A 70 -13.62 8.94 -9.54
C SER A 70 -12.67 8.78 -10.74
N GLN A 71 -11.38 8.55 -10.48
CA GLN A 71 -10.37 8.27 -11.48
C GLN A 71 -9.86 6.84 -11.34
N ALA A 72 -9.85 6.13 -12.45
CA ALA A 72 -9.34 4.77 -12.50
C ALA A 72 -7.81 4.74 -12.41
N ASN A 73 -7.27 3.61 -11.95
CA ASN A 73 -5.85 3.32 -12.07
C ASN A 73 -5.40 3.26 -13.54
N ARG A 74 -4.11 3.05 -13.76
CA ARG A 74 -3.52 3.01 -15.11
C ARG A 74 -4.08 1.91 -16.04
N TYR A 75 -4.82 0.96 -15.49
CA TYR A 75 -5.46 -0.14 -16.21
C TYR A 75 -6.98 0.08 -16.41
N GLY A 76 -7.52 1.23 -15.97
CA GLY A 76 -8.93 1.56 -16.15
C GLY A 76 -9.86 0.98 -15.08
N HIS A 77 -9.32 0.56 -13.93
CA HIS A 77 -10.13 0.04 -12.81
C HIS A 77 -10.23 1.03 -11.65
N LEU A 78 -11.43 1.16 -11.08
CA LEU A 78 -11.68 1.78 -9.77
C LEU A 78 -11.57 0.71 -8.67
N PRO A 79 -11.37 1.09 -7.39
CA PRO A 79 -11.29 0.11 -6.29
C PRO A 79 -12.60 -0.63 -6.04
N PHE A 80 -13.75 0.01 -6.29
CA PHE A 80 -15.06 -0.53 -5.96
C PHE A 80 -16.04 -0.39 -7.12
N ARG A 81 -16.91 -1.38 -7.28
CA ARG A 81 -18.01 -1.32 -8.24
C ARG A 81 -19.14 -0.48 -7.67
N GLU A 82 -19.67 0.45 -8.47
CA GLU A 82 -20.79 1.31 -8.08
C GLU A 82 -20.55 2.09 -6.77
N LEU A 83 -19.28 2.39 -6.45
CA LEU A 83 -18.87 3.06 -5.20
C LEU A 83 -19.26 2.30 -3.91
N ASP A 84 -19.51 1.00 -4.01
CA ASP A 84 -19.89 0.15 -2.88
C ASP A 84 -18.66 -0.61 -2.33
N PRO A 85 -18.15 -0.28 -1.13
CA PRO A 85 -16.96 -0.93 -0.56
C PRO A 85 -17.16 -2.43 -0.27
N THR A 86 -18.41 -2.91 -0.23
CA THR A 86 -18.71 -4.34 -0.11
C THR A 86 -18.57 -5.10 -1.44
N ARG A 87 -18.31 -4.38 -2.53
CA ARG A 87 -18.16 -4.89 -3.90
C ARG A 87 -16.81 -4.47 -4.49
N PRO A 88 -15.68 -5.04 -4.00
CA PRO A 88 -14.35 -4.76 -4.54
C PRO A 88 -14.24 -5.14 -6.02
N GLU A 89 -13.42 -4.40 -6.77
CA GLU A 89 -13.02 -4.77 -8.13
C GLU A 89 -11.74 -5.60 -8.10
N ASP A 90 -11.87 -6.91 -8.37
CA ASP A 90 -10.76 -7.87 -8.30
C ASP A 90 -9.55 -7.42 -9.14
N ALA A 91 -9.78 -6.90 -10.35
CA ALA A 91 -8.70 -6.45 -11.22
C ALA A 91 -7.86 -5.30 -10.63
N TYR A 92 -8.48 -4.43 -9.83
CA TYR A 92 -7.80 -3.35 -9.12
C TYR A 92 -6.89 -3.92 -8.00
N PHE A 93 -7.43 -4.81 -7.17
CA PHE A 93 -6.68 -5.39 -6.05
C PHE A 93 -5.65 -6.42 -6.49
N ASP A 94 -5.85 -7.08 -7.63
CA ASP A 94 -4.84 -7.94 -8.26
C ASP A 94 -3.59 -7.15 -8.66
N HIS A 95 -3.76 -5.91 -9.15
CA HIS A 95 -2.64 -5.02 -9.42
C HIS A 95 -1.87 -4.67 -8.14
N ILE A 96 -2.58 -4.33 -7.05
CA ILE A 96 -1.96 -4.10 -5.73
C ILE A 96 -1.15 -5.33 -5.29
N ALA A 97 -1.75 -6.52 -5.40
CA ALA A 97 -1.09 -7.76 -5.03
C ALA A 97 0.18 -8.04 -5.87
N GLN A 98 0.16 -7.72 -7.17
CA GLN A 98 1.33 -7.82 -8.03
C GLN A 98 2.47 -6.88 -7.60
N VAL A 99 2.14 -5.63 -7.28
CA VAL A 99 3.14 -4.64 -6.81
C VAL A 99 3.71 -5.02 -5.44
N ILE A 100 2.87 -5.51 -4.51
CA ILE A 100 3.34 -6.00 -3.20
C ILE A 100 4.27 -7.21 -3.37
N ARG A 101 3.96 -8.15 -4.27
CA ARG A 101 4.87 -9.26 -4.60
C ARG A 101 6.20 -8.76 -5.18
N ALA A 102 6.16 -7.79 -6.09
CA ALA A 102 7.37 -7.19 -6.64
C ALA A 102 8.24 -6.49 -5.56
N ALA A 103 7.62 -5.89 -4.54
CA ALA A 103 8.32 -5.35 -3.37
C ALA A 103 8.94 -6.45 -2.51
N ASP A 104 8.22 -7.56 -2.23
CA ASP A 104 8.74 -8.72 -1.50
C ASP A 104 9.99 -9.32 -2.17
N GLU A 105 9.93 -9.54 -3.49
CA GLU A 105 11.08 -10.01 -4.30
C GLU A 105 12.31 -9.10 -4.18
N ARG A 106 12.08 -7.82 -3.84
CA ARG A 106 13.12 -6.81 -3.68
C ARG A 106 13.59 -6.64 -2.24
N GLY A 107 13.01 -7.37 -1.29
CA GLY A 107 13.32 -7.25 0.13
C GLY A 107 12.72 -5.98 0.75
N LEU A 108 11.63 -5.45 0.18
CA LEU A 108 10.95 -4.24 0.62
C LEU A 108 9.63 -4.62 1.30
N TYR A 109 9.45 -4.23 2.56
CA TYR A 109 8.15 -4.28 3.21
C TYR A 109 7.22 -3.23 2.62
N VAL A 110 5.91 -3.48 2.68
CA VAL A 110 4.90 -2.47 2.32
C VAL A 110 4.12 -2.09 3.57
N GLY A 111 4.27 -0.83 3.98
CA GLY A 111 3.38 -0.19 4.96
C GLY A 111 2.07 0.16 4.29
N LEU A 112 1.16 -0.82 4.22
CA LEU A 112 -0.10 -0.69 3.51
C LEU A 112 -1.11 0.14 4.32
N VAL A 113 -1.39 1.35 3.85
CA VAL A 113 -2.54 2.12 4.30
C VAL A 113 -3.76 1.59 3.56
N THR A 114 -4.74 1.03 4.28
CA THR A 114 -5.89 0.36 3.65
C THR A 114 -6.78 1.34 2.89
N THR A 115 -7.02 2.52 3.44
CA THR A 115 -7.74 3.60 2.78
C THR A 115 -7.25 4.94 3.27
N TRP A 116 -7.27 5.95 2.39
CA TRP A 116 -7.13 7.31 2.83
C TRP A 116 -8.30 7.73 3.72
N ALA A 117 -8.03 8.60 4.69
CA ALA A 117 -8.96 8.88 5.79
C ALA A 117 -10.22 9.63 5.34
N ASP A 118 -10.16 10.37 4.23
CA ASP A 118 -11.31 11.10 3.68
C ASP A 118 -12.47 10.19 3.27
N LYS A 119 -12.18 8.91 2.96
CA LYS A 119 -13.18 7.88 2.61
C LYS A 119 -13.93 7.33 3.82
N VAL A 120 -13.44 7.57 5.03
CA VAL A 120 -14.07 7.19 6.31
C VAL A 120 -14.76 8.38 6.96
N LYS A 121 -14.11 9.55 6.89
CA LYS A 121 -14.64 10.80 7.40
C LYS A 121 -14.19 11.92 6.50
N ARG A 122 -15.14 12.62 5.88
CA ARG A 122 -14.89 13.67 4.91
C ARG A 122 -14.05 14.76 5.53
N MET A 123 -12.90 15.00 4.93
CA MET A 123 -11.99 16.08 5.29
C MET A 123 -11.89 17.03 4.09
N TRP A 124 -12.03 18.34 4.33
CA TRP A 124 -11.57 19.43 3.44
C TRP A 124 -11.69 19.18 1.93
N GLY A 125 -12.92 19.04 1.40
CA GLY A 125 -13.13 18.90 -0.05
C GLY A 125 -12.75 17.53 -0.63
N GLY A 126 -12.42 16.55 0.22
CA GLY A 126 -12.24 15.15 -0.16
C GLY A 126 -13.48 14.53 -0.78
N GLU A 127 -13.29 13.36 -1.39
CA GLU A 127 -14.36 12.61 -2.06
C GLU A 127 -15.44 12.13 -1.06
N GLN A 128 -16.38 11.33 -1.56
CA GLN A 128 -17.47 10.78 -0.77
C GLN A 128 -16.96 9.83 0.34
N GLU A 129 -17.58 9.92 1.51
CA GLU A 129 -17.47 8.90 2.56
C GLU A 129 -18.15 7.62 2.09
N ILE A 130 -17.39 6.53 1.96
CA ILE A 130 -17.92 5.22 1.54
C ILE A 130 -17.83 4.19 2.68
N PHE A 131 -16.89 4.37 3.62
CA PHE A 131 -16.72 3.49 4.77
C PHE A 131 -17.47 3.99 6.01
N ASN A 132 -18.05 3.06 6.76
CA ASN A 132 -18.77 3.26 8.00
C ASN A 132 -18.53 2.06 8.94
N PRO A 133 -19.02 2.06 10.20
CA PRO A 133 -18.76 0.96 11.13
C PRO A 133 -19.32 -0.42 10.71
N GLN A 134 -20.15 -0.49 9.66
CA GLN A 134 -20.78 -1.72 9.19
C GLN A 134 -20.13 -2.30 7.92
N ASN A 135 -19.20 -1.60 7.27
CA ASN A 135 -18.56 -2.04 6.02
C ASN A 135 -17.04 -1.78 5.98
#